data_AF-A0A3Q8S782-F1
#
_entry.id   AF-A0A3Q8S782-F1
#
_cell.length_a   1.000
_cell.length_b   1.000
_cell.length_c   1.000
_cell.angle_alpha   90.00
_cell.angle_beta   90.00
_cell.angle_gamma   90.00
#
_symmetry.space_group_name_H-M   'P 1'
#
loop_
_entity.id
_entity.type
_entity.pdbx_description
1 polymer ?
#
loop_
_entity_poly.entity_id
_entity_poly.type
_entity_poly.pdbx_seq_one_letter_code
_entity_poly.pdbx_strand_id
1 'polypeptide(L)'
;MCRKPKPGLRPVEELASRAAKRSLINDLLLSLLLTLIAILFSPTFQHMAISALCGIVLIAVLYAAQRKAHTSRTSIELGKMFVRDRERIAQGLVRNLEIAAAQDNEARSYELMREIAVLIRSDHIRKLQIFLLQSIMLRKDMELELEPLLLESFDPELAAYIGELTKIKRELIKDRTFKYVIKHEQQIRAMKDGEDILVGVAGAAVRMKRYVLAYASFIARYARKLPKDRFLRLYRIVMENPDSNWGALQAETSRIYEEKYQWDADFQQLKPRSTIHDV
;
A
#
# COMPACT_ATOMS: atom_id res chain seq x y z
N MET A 1 8.15 -16.22 -17.87
CA MET A 1 9.18 -17.12 -17.29
C MET A 1 8.80 -17.42 -15.85
N CYS A 2 8.14 -18.55 -15.60
CA CYS A 2 7.78 -18.98 -14.24
C CYS A 2 9.01 -19.54 -13.53
N ARG A 3 9.44 -18.90 -12.43
CA ARG A 3 10.47 -19.43 -11.53
C ARG A 3 10.00 -20.78 -10.99
N LYS A 4 10.82 -21.82 -11.15
CA LYS A 4 10.59 -23.13 -10.51
C LYS A 4 10.47 -22.94 -8.98
N PRO A 5 9.45 -23.51 -8.32
CA PRO A 5 9.31 -23.42 -6.88
C PRO A 5 10.42 -24.22 -6.18
N LYS A 6 10.93 -23.67 -5.08
CA LYS A 6 11.94 -24.30 -4.21
C LYS A 6 11.40 -25.63 -3.65
N PRO A 7 12.23 -26.69 -3.53
CA PRO A 7 11.81 -28.01 -3.05
C PRO A 7 11.40 -27.90 -1.57
N GLY A 8 10.10 -27.87 -1.30
CA GLY A 8 9.55 -27.76 0.05
C GLY A 8 8.25 -26.95 0.13
N LEU A 9 8.00 -26.07 -0.84
CA LEU A 9 6.74 -25.30 -0.92
C LEU A 9 5.78 -26.03 -1.86
N ARG A 10 4.82 -26.78 -1.30
CA ARG A 10 3.70 -27.32 -2.09
C ARG A 10 2.71 -26.20 -2.38
N PRO A 11 2.30 -25.97 -3.64
CA PRO A 11 1.30 -24.96 -3.95
C PRO A 11 0.01 -25.30 -3.21
N VAL A 12 -0.53 -24.35 -2.43
CA VAL A 12 -1.77 -24.55 -1.66
C VAL A 12 -2.95 -24.89 -2.59
N GLU A 13 -2.89 -24.42 -3.82
CA GLU A 13 -3.82 -24.73 -4.92
C GLU A 13 -3.85 -26.23 -5.27
N GLU A 14 -2.70 -26.90 -5.26
CA GLU A 14 -2.63 -28.35 -5.51
C GLU A 14 -3.22 -29.17 -4.36
N LEU A 15 -3.06 -28.68 -3.13
CA LEU A 15 -3.66 -29.32 -1.95
C LEU A 15 -5.19 -29.12 -1.93
N ALA A 16 -5.66 -27.90 -2.22
CA ALA A 16 -7.08 -27.59 -2.32
C ALA A 16 -7.78 -28.37 -3.44
N SER A 17 -7.15 -28.49 -4.62
CA SER A 17 -7.70 -29.27 -5.73
C SER A 17 -7.75 -30.77 -5.45
N ARG A 18 -6.77 -31.33 -4.74
CA ARG A 18 -6.80 -32.75 -4.31
C ARG A 18 -7.89 -33.01 -3.28
N ALA A 19 -8.09 -32.09 -2.33
CA ALA A 19 -9.18 -32.17 -1.36
C ALA A 19 -10.55 -32.10 -2.04
N ALA A 20 -10.72 -31.17 -2.99
CA ALA A 20 -11.93 -31.06 -3.80
C ALA A 20 -12.20 -32.34 -4.60
N LYS A 21 -11.19 -32.91 -5.28
CA LYS A 21 -11.33 -34.18 -6.03
C LYS A 21 -11.76 -35.36 -5.16
N ARG A 22 -11.27 -35.46 -3.91
CA ARG A 22 -11.68 -36.53 -2.99
C ARG A 22 -13.15 -36.41 -2.58
N SER A 23 -13.62 -35.19 -2.30
CA SER A 23 -15.04 -34.95 -2.04
C SER A 23 -15.92 -35.33 -3.23
N LEU A 24 -15.49 -35.02 -4.46
CA LEU A 24 -16.20 -35.38 -5.68
C LEU A 24 -16.32 -36.91 -5.86
N ILE A 25 -15.24 -37.65 -5.58
CA ILE A 25 -15.24 -39.12 -5.67
C ILE A 25 -16.19 -39.73 -4.64
N ASN A 26 -16.20 -39.22 -3.40
CA ASN A 26 -17.10 -39.73 -2.36
C ASN A 26 -18.58 -39.47 -2.69
N ASP A 27 -18.92 -38.27 -3.18
CA ASP A 27 -20.29 -37.94 -3.57
C ASP A 27 -20.77 -38.85 -4.72
N LEU A 28 -19.88 -39.14 -5.68
CA LEU A 28 -20.19 -40.01 -6.83
C LEU A 28 -20.35 -41.47 -6.40
N LEU A 29 -19.49 -41.96 -5.51
CA LEU A 29 -19.60 -43.32 -4.93
C LEU A 29 -20.89 -43.49 -4.10
N LEU A 30 -21.28 -42.48 -3.33
CA LEU A 30 -22.55 -42.50 -2.57
C LEU A 30 -23.76 -42.56 -3.51
N SER A 31 -23.74 -41.76 -4.59
CA SER A 31 -24.80 -41.77 -5.60
C SER A 31 -24.90 -43.12 -6.31
N LEU A 32 -23.76 -43.72 -6.67
CA LEU A 32 -23.70 -45.05 -7.27
C LEU A 32 -24.29 -46.12 -6.32
N LEU A 33 -23.90 -46.08 -5.04
CA LEU A 33 -24.41 -46.99 -4.02
C LEU A 33 -25.95 -46.90 -3.90
N LEU A 34 -26.48 -45.67 -3.81
CA LEU A 34 -27.93 -45.44 -3.75
C LEU A 34 -28.67 -45.97 -4.99
N THR A 35 -28.10 -45.78 -6.18
CA THR A 35 -28.68 -46.34 -7.42
C THR A 35 -28.67 -47.87 -7.41
N LEU A 36 -27.61 -48.50 -6.90
CA LEU A 36 -27.51 -49.95 -6.82
C LEU A 36 -28.53 -50.55 -5.83
N ILE A 37 -28.72 -49.88 -4.69
CA ILE A 37 -29.72 -50.25 -3.69
C ILE A 37 -31.14 -50.14 -4.28
N ALA A 38 -31.43 -49.05 -5.01
CA ALA A 38 -32.73 -48.85 -5.65
C ALA A 38 -33.03 -49.89 -6.74
N ILE A 39 -32.00 -50.39 -7.44
CA ILE A 39 -32.11 -51.48 -8.41
C ILE A 39 -32.39 -52.82 -7.70
N LEU A 40 -31.70 -53.09 -6.59
CA LEU A 40 -31.80 -54.36 -5.86
C LEU A 40 -33.16 -54.56 -5.15
N PHE A 41 -33.76 -53.47 -4.66
CA PHE A 41 -35.08 -53.49 -4.01
C PHE A 41 -36.25 -53.32 -4.98
N SER A 42 -35.99 -53.35 -6.30
CA SER A 42 -37.04 -53.15 -7.30
C SER A 42 -37.81 -54.46 -7.57
N PRO A 43 -39.14 -54.48 -7.40
CA PRO A 43 -39.94 -55.71 -7.48
C PRO A 43 -40.22 -56.18 -8.92
N THR A 44 -39.92 -55.37 -9.94
CA THR A 44 -40.33 -55.65 -11.33
C THR A 44 -39.29 -55.16 -12.32
N PHE A 45 -39.09 -55.89 -13.42
CA PHE A 45 -38.11 -55.57 -14.47
C PHE A 45 -38.28 -54.15 -15.04
N GLN A 46 -39.53 -53.67 -15.16
CA GLN A 46 -39.82 -52.30 -15.60
C GLN A 46 -39.35 -51.25 -14.60
N HIS A 47 -39.57 -51.49 -13.29
CA HIS A 47 -39.10 -50.59 -12.23
C HIS A 47 -37.57 -50.60 -12.11
N MET A 48 -36.93 -51.74 -12.39
CA MET A 48 -35.46 -51.85 -12.46
C MET A 48 -34.87 -51.04 -13.61
N ALA A 49 -35.50 -51.08 -14.79
CA ALA A 49 -35.07 -50.28 -15.94
C ALA A 49 -35.24 -48.77 -15.69
N ILE A 50 -36.36 -48.37 -15.09
CA ILE A 50 -36.62 -46.96 -14.76
C ILE A 50 -35.65 -46.45 -13.68
N SER A 51 -35.36 -47.24 -12.65
CA SER A 51 -34.42 -46.84 -11.58
C SER A 51 -32.98 -46.74 -12.09
N ALA A 52 -32.56 -47.65 -12.97
CA ALA A 52 -31.25 -47.57 -13.63
C ALA A 52 -31.11 -46.31 -14.50
N LEU A 53 -32.11 -46.02 -15.33
CA LEU A 53 -32.10 -44.86 -16.23
C LEU A 53 -32.12 -43.54 -15.44
N CYS A 54 -32.92 -43.48 -14.38
CA CYS A 54 -32.97 -42.33 -13.46
C CYS A 54 -31.62 -42.13 -12.74
N GLY A 55 -30.98 -43.21 -12.29
CA GLY A 55 -29.65 -43.19 -11.68
C GLY A 55 -28.57 -42.63 -12.60
N ILE A 56 -28.55 -43.07 -13.87
CA ILE A 56 -27.60 -42.58 -14.88
C ILE A 56 -27.79 -41.07 -15.12
N VAL A 57 -29.04 -40.62 -15.26
CA VAL A 57 -29.35 -39.19 -15.45
C VAL A 57 -28.91 -38.37 -14.24
N LEU A 58 -29.17 -38.86 -13.02
CA LEU A 58 -28.79 -38.18 -11.79
C LEU A 58 -27.26 -38.04 -11.66
N ILE A 59 -26.51 -39.11 -11.98
CA ILE A 59 -25.03 -39.08 -12.02
C ILE A 59 -24.52 -38.08 -13.07
N ALA A 60 -25.11 -38.05 -14.26
CA ALA A 60 -24.71 -37.14 -15.32
C ALA A 60 -24.95 -35.66 -14.94
N VAL A 61 -26.10 -35.35 -14.33
CA VAL A 61 -26.44 -34.01 -13.83
C VAL A 61 -25.50 -33.60 -12.70
N LEU A 62 -25.23 -34.50 -11.75
CA LEU A 62 -24.28 -34.24 -10.66
C LEU A 62 -22.88 -33.96 -11.20
N TYR A 63 -22.40 -34.77 -12.15
CA TYR A 63 -21.10 -34.58 -12.78
C TYR A 63 -20.99 -33.22 -13.49
N ALA A 64 -22.02 -32.82 -14.25
CA ALA A 64 -22.06 -31.53 -14.94
C ALA A 64 -22.10 -30.36 -13.95
N ALA A 65 -22.92 -30.44 -12.90
CA ALA A 65 -23.01 -29.42 -11.85
C ALA A 65 -21.69 -29.28 -11.10
N GLN A 66 -21.04 -30.41 -10.77
CA GLN A 66 -19.75 -30.43 -10.08
C GLN A 66 -18.60 -29.89 -10.94
N ARG A 67 -18.57 -30.21 -12.24
CA ARG A 67 -17.59 -29.66 -13.18
C ARG A 67 -17.69 -28.14 -13.28
N LYS A 68 -18.92 -27.60 -13.30
CA LYS A 68 -19.18 -26.16 -13.29
C LYS A 68 -18.83 -25.50 -11.95
N ALA A 69 -19.03 -26.21 -10.84
CA ALA A 69 -18.75 -25.70 -9.48
C ALA A 69 -17.29 -25.85 -9.03
N HIS A 70 -16.43 -26.54 -9.77
CA HIS A 70 -15.06 -26.87 -9.34
C HIS A 70 -14.21 -25.61 -9.06
N THR A 71 -14.33 -24.56 -9.88
CA THR A 71 -13.60 -23.29 -9.69
C THR A 71 -14.08 -22.51 -8.46
N SER A 72 -15.38 -22.56 -8.16
CA SER A 72 -15.97 -21.90 -6.99
C SER A 72 -15.69 -22.68 -5.69
N ARG A 73 -15.72 -24.02 -5.74
CA ARG A 73 -15.38 -24.87 -4.59
C ARG A 73 -13.90 -24.74 -4.21
N THR A 74 -13.00 -24.59 -5.18
CA THR A 74 -11.57 -24.35 -4.87
C THR A 74 -11.35 -23.04 -4.13
N SER A 75 -12.02 -21.94 -4.50
CA SER A 75 -11.89 -20.67 -3.78
C SER A 75 -12.47 -20.72 -2.37
N ILE A 76 -13.58 -21.44 -2.18
CA ILE A 76 -14.20 -21.62 -0.86
C ILE A 76 -13.28 -22.44 0.06
N GLU A 77 -12.73 -23.56 -0.43
CA GLU A 77 -11.81 -24.37 0.38
C GLU A 77 -10.46 -23.68 0.62
N LEU A 78 -9.94 -22.92 -0.34
CA LEU A 78 -8.81 -22.04 -0.10
C LEU A 78 -9.12 -21.05 1.03
N GLY A 79 -10.29 -20.40 1.01
CA GLY A 79 -10.73 -19.51 2.07
C GLY A 79 -10.78 -20.19 3.43
N LYS A 80 -11.34 -21.40 3.53
CA LYS A 80 -11.37 -22.18 4.78
C LYS A 80 -9.97 -22.56 5.26
N MET A 81 -9.08 -22.96 4.36
CA MET A 81 -7.68 -23.24 4.70
C MET A 81 -6.97 -22.00 5.25
N PHE A 82 -7.14 -20.83 4.61
CA PHE A 82 -6.55 -19.57 5.10
C PHE A 82 -7.11 -19.14 6.46
N VAL A 83 -8.40 -19.35 6.72
CA VAL A 83 -9.00 -19.05 8.02
C VAL A 83 -8.48 -20.00 9.10
N ARG A 84 -8.45 -21.30 8.81
CA ARG A 84 -7.97 -22.33 9.75
C ARG A 84 -6.48 -22.18 10.07
N ASP A 85 -5.67 -21.88 9.06
CA ASP A 85 -4.22 -21.85 9.20
C ASP A 85 -3.68 -20.42 9.43
N ARG A 86 -4.57 -19.44 9.66
CA ARG A 86 -4.24 -18.00 9.80
C ARG A 86 -3.12 -17.76 10.81
N GLU A 87 -3.23 -18.37 11.98
CA GLU A 87 -2.29 -18.16 13.08
C GLU A 87 -0.91 -18.77 12.76
N ARG A 88 -0.89 -19.94 12.11
CA ARG A 88 0.34 -20.57 11.63
C ARG A 88 1.01 -19.75 10.53
N ILE A 89 0.22 -19.15 9.62
CA ILE A 89 0.72 -18.25 8.57
C ILE A 89 1.32 -17.00 9.22
N ALA A 90 0.63 -16.40 10.20
CA ALA A 90 1.12 -15.23 10.93
C ALA A 90 2.45 -15.52 11.64
N GLN A 91 2.54 -16.64 12.37
CA GLN A 91 3.77 -17.07 13.03
C GLN A 91 4.90 -17.35 12.04
N GLY A 92 4.62 -18.00 10.91
CA GLY A 92 5.59 -18.21 9.85
C GLY A 92 6.13 -16.91 9.26
N LEU A 93 5.26 -15.89 9.15
CA LEU A 93 5.66 -14.59 8.65
C LEU A 93 6.48 -13.79 9.67
N VAL A 94 6.13 -13.85 10.95
CA VAL A 94 6.94 -13.27 12.05
C VAL A 94 8.33 -13.89 12.06
N ARG A 95 8.44 -15.22 11.94
CA ARG A 95 9.74 -15.89 11.85
C ARG A 95 10.55 -15.46 10.62
N ASN A 96 9.88 -15.23 9.48
CA ASN A 96 10.56 -14.70 8.30
C ASN A 96 11.06 -13.26 8.53
N LEU A 97 10.33 -12.45 9.30
CA LEU A 97 10.78 -11.11 9.70
C LEU A 97 12.00 -11.17 10.62
N GLU A 98 12.03 -12.10 11.58
CA GLU A 98 13.21 -12.32 12.44
C GLU A 98 14.42 -12.75 11.61
N ILE A 99 14.24 -13.66 10.65
CA ILE A 99 15.31 -14.08 9.73
C ILE A 99 15.77 -12.91 8.85
N ALA A 100 14.85 -12.05 8.40
CA ALA A 100 15.18 -10.86 7.63
C ALA A 100 15.95 -9.84 8.50
N ALA A 101 15.56 -9.66 9.77
CA ALA A 101 16.23 -8.79 10.72
C ALA A 101 17.65 -9.26 11.05
N ALA A 102 17.87 -10.59 11.10
CA ALA A 102 19.16 -11.21 11.41
C ALA A 102 20.15 -11.22 10.24
N GLN A 103 19.83 -10.59 9.10
CA GLN A 103 20.78 -10.44 8.00
C GLN A 103 21.81 -9.35 8.32
N ASP A 104 23.10 -9.66 8.07
CA ASP A 104 24.21 -8.72 8.30
C ASP A 104 24.14 -7.45 7.42
N ASN A 105 23.44 -7.53 6.28
CA ASN A 105 23.29 -6.40 5.38
C ASN A 105 21.93 -5.72 5.59
N GLU A 106 21.93 -4.61 6.31
CA GLU A 106 20.75 -3.82 6.67
C GLU A 106 19.89 -3.39 5.48
N ALA A 107 20.49 -3.05 4.33
CA ALA A 107 19.75 -2.69 3.12
C ALA A 107 18.96 -3.89 2.57
N ARG A 108 19.58 -5.08 2.61
CA ARG A 108 18.92 -6.33 2.23
C ARG A 108 17.87 -6.74 3.26
N SER A 109 18.13 -6.52 4.55
CA SER A 109 17.16 -6.73 5.64
C SER A 109 15.91 -5.90 5.40
N TYR A 110 16.07 -4.62 5.05
CA TYR A 110 14.97 -3.72 4.72
C TYR A 110 14.16 -4.19 3.50
N GLU A 111 14.82 -4.58 2.40
CA GLU A 111 14.13 -5.08 1.20
C GLU A 111 13.26 -6.31 1.52
N LEU A 112 13.82 -7.28 2.25
CA LEU A 112 13.10 -8.48 2.66
C LEU A 112 11.93 -8.16 3.59
N MET A 113 12.13 -7.26 4.57
CA MET A 113 11.03 -6.82 5.44
C MET A 113 9.93 -6.11 4.67
N ARG A 114 10.28 -5.29 3.68
CA ARG A 114 9.31 -4.60 2.82
C ARG A 114 8.45 -5.58 2.04
N GLU A 115 9.04 -6.61 1.42
CA GLU A 115 8.28 -7.66 0.73
C GLU A 115 7.30 -8.37 1.67
N ILE A 116 7.71 -8.62 2.91
CA ILE A 116 6.89 -9.28 3.92
C ILE A 116 5.79 -8.37 4.47
N ALA A 117 6.07 -7.07 4.66
CA ALA A 117 5.13 -6.10 5.22
C ALA A 117 3.90 -5.85 4.33
N VAL A 118 3.96 -6.18 3.04
CA VAL A 118 2.79 -6.20 2.15
C VAL A 118 1.72 -7.18 2.66
N LEU A 119 2.14 -8.27 3.31
CA LEU A 119 1.27 -9.35 3.77
C LEU A 119 0.77 -9.17 5.21
N ILE A 120 1.55 -8.50 6.08
CA ILE A 120 1.12 -8.16 7.46
C ILE A 120 1.31 -6.67 7.71
N ARG A 121 0.18 -5.99 7.93
CA ARG A 121 0.15 -4.59 8.37
C ARG A 121 0.08 -4.53 9.89
N SER A 122 1.19 -4.18 10.53
CA SER A 122 1.28 -3.98 11.98
C SER A 122 2.19 -2.80 12.30
N ASP A 123 1.84 -2.00 13.32
CA ASP A 123 2.68 -0.90 13.81
C ASP A 123 4.06 -1.36 14.28
N HIS A 124 4.13 -2.55 14.88
CA HIS A 124 5.40 -3.11 15.33
C HIS A 124 6.37 -3.36 14.15
N ILE A 125 5.86 -3.92 13.05
CA ILE A 125 6.64 -4.18 11.84
C ILE A 125 7.08 -2.85 11.21
N ARG A 126 6.16 -1.87 11.14
CA ARG A 126 6.47 -0.53 10.62
C ARG A 126 7.60 0.13 11.40
N LYS A 127 7.57 0.05 12.74
CA LYS A 127 8.64 0.58 13.61
C LYS A 127 9.98 -0.10 13.35
N LEU A 128 10.01 -1.42 13.22
CA LEU A 128 11.25 -2.15 12.87
C LEU A 128 11.79 -1.72 11.51
N GLN A 129 10.93 -1.54 10.52
CA GLN A 129 11.33 -1.03 9.19
C GLN A 129 11.92 0.38 9.28
N ILE A 130 11.29 1.26 10.04
CA ILE A 130 11.78 2.63 10.27
C ILE A 130 13.16 2.60 10.97
N PHE A 131 13.33 1.75 11.97
CA PHE A 131 14.60 1.59 12.67
C PHE A 131 15.73 1.13 11.72
N LEU A 132 15.48 0.13 10.88
CA LEU A 132 16.45 -0.30 9.85
C LEU A 132 16.77 0.79 8.83
N LEU A 133 15.80 1.65 8.50
CA LEU A 133 16.02 2.77 7.58
C LEU A 133 16.95 3.85 8.17
N GLN A 134 17.10 3.92 9.49
CA GLN A 134 18.00 4.88 10.14
C GLN A 134 19.46 4.43 10.18
N SER A 135 19.70 3.12 10.22
CA SER A 135 21.07 2.58 10.26
C SER A 135 21.75 2.62 8.89
N ILE A 136 20.96 2.66 7.81
CA ILE A 136 21.45 2.76 6.43
C ILE A 136 21.63 4.22 5.98
N MET A 137 22.65 4.45 5.15
CA MET A 137 22.74 5.69 4.38
C MET A 137 21.71 5.68 3.25
N LEU A 138 20.65 6.47 3.43
CA LEU A 138 19.59 6.62 2.43
C LEU A 138 20.15 7.23 1.15
N ARG A 139 19.82 6.61 0.01
CA ARG A 139 20.22 7.09 -1.31
C ARG A 139 19.03 7.16 -2.27
N LYS A 140 19.20 7.92 -3.35
CA LYS A 140 18.15 8.15 -4.35
C LYS A 140 17.87 6.92 -5.22
N ASP A 141 18.82 6.00 -5.37
CA ASP A 141 18.67 4.75 -6.11
C ASP A 141 17.82 3.70 -5.38
N MET A 142 17.63 3.83 -4.06
CA MET A 142 16.90 2.85 -3.26
C MET A 142 15.38 2.90 -3.47
N GLU A 143 14.71 1.75 -3.41
CA GLU A 143 13.25 1.65 -3.39
C GLU A 143 12.67 2.03 -2.01
N LEU A 144 12.59 3.34 -1.78
CA LEU A 144 12.06 3.93 -0.55
C LEU A 144 10.54 4.14 -0.65
N GLU A 145 9.86 3.93 0.48
CA GLU A 145 8.42 4.10 0.61
C GLU A 145 8.13 4.85 1.91
N LEU A 146 7.11 5.73 1.91
CA LEU A 146 6.73 6.50 3.10
C LEU A 146 5.30 6.23 3.54
N GLU A 147 4.33 6.26 2.62
CA GLU A 147 2.91 6.12 2.96
C GLU A 147 2.56 4.83 3.73
N PRO A 148 3.14 3.65 3.41
CA PRO A 148 2.89 2.43 4.19
C PRO A 148 3.51 2.48 5.59
N LEU A 149 4.59 3.23 5.78
CA LEU A 149 5.33 3.31 7.05
C LEU A 149 4.73 4.33 8.02
N LEU A 150 3.79 5.18 7.58
CA LEU A 150 3.16 6.16 8.46
C LEU A 150 2.47 5.48 9.64
N LEU A 151 2.87 5.87 10.85
CA LEU A 151 2.30 5.42 12.11
C LEU A 151 1.14 6.34 12.54
N GLU A 152 0.28 5.84 13.42
CA GLU A 152 -0.84 6.63 13.96
C GLU A 152 -0.41 7.56 15.10
N SER A 153 0.53 7.09 15.92
CA SER A 153 1.18 7.82 17.00
C SER A 153 2.45 8.51 16.51
N PHE A 154 2.86 9.56 17.24
CA PHE A 154 4.15 10.19 17.02
C PHE A 154 5.29 9.20 17.29
N ASP A 155 6.28 9.21 16.40
CA ASP A 155 7.49 8.43 16.45
C ASP A 155 8.65 9.31 15.94
N PRO A 156 9.67 9.60 16.77
CA PRO A 156 10.75 10.50 16.40
C PRO A 156 11.60 9.94 15.26
N GLU A 157 11.74 8.62 15.17
CA GLU A 157 12.49 7.96 14.11
C GLU A 157 11.81 8.13 12.75
N LEU A 158 10.48 8.00 12.70
CA LEU A 158 9.68 8.31 11.51
C LEU A 158 9.81 9.78 11.10
N ALA A 159 9.79 10.71 12.06
CA ALA A 159 9.95 12.14 11.77
C ALA A 159 11.32 12.45 11.18
N ALA A 160 12.40 11.87 11.74
CA ALA A 160 13.74 11.99 11.20
C ALA A 160 13.84 11.40 9.78
N TYR A 161 13.23 10.23 9.54
CA TYR A 161 13.16 9.63 8.22
C TYR A 161 12.44 10.51 7.19
N ILE A 162 11.31 11.12 7.58
CA ILE A 162 10.61 12.11 6.74
C ILE A 162 11.55 13.26 6.40
N GLY A 163 12.31 13.77 7.38
CA GLY A 163 13.35 14.78 7.20
C GLY A 163 14.33 14.46 6.10
N GLU A 164 14.93 13.27 6.16
CA GLU A 164 15.90 12.82 5.15
C GLU A 164 15.24 12.64 3.76
N LEU A 165 14.00 12.17 3.71
CA LEU A 165 13.25 12.09 2.44
C LEU A 165 13.01 13.46 1.81
N THR A 166 12.87 14.54 2.58
CA THR A 166 12.73 15.90 2.00
C THR A 166 13.97 16.34 1.21
N LYS A 167 15.14 15.79 1.55
CA LYS A 167 16.42 16.08 0.90
C LYS A 167 16.64 15.20 -0.34
N ILE A 168 16.27 13.92 -0.27
CA ILE A 168 16.62 12.91 -1.29
C ILE A 168 15.47 12.64 -2.29
N LYS A 169 14.25 12.39 -1.79
CA LYS A 169 13.06 11.98 -2.58
C LYS A 169 11.78 12.67 -2.10
N ARG A 170 11.71 14.00 -2.30
CA ARG A 170 10.53 14.82 -1.96
C ARG A 170 9.23 14.34 -2.61
N GLU A 171 9.30 13.54 -3.67
CA GLU A 171 8.15 12.94 -4.33
C GLU A 171 7.35 11.95 -3.50
N LEU A 172 7.99 11.34 -2.50
CA LEU A 172 7.33 10.41 -1.59
C LEU A 172 6.46 11.14 -0.54
N ILE A 173 6.66 12.44 -0.38
CA ILE A 173 5.89 13.29 0.55
C ILE A 173 4.56 13.64 -0.10
N LYS A 174 3.48 13.05 0.41
CA LYS A 174 2.12 13.15 -0.12
C LYS A 174 1.14 13.58 0.98
N ASP A 175 -0.14 13.65 0.62
CA ASP A 175 -1.27 14.09 1.46
C ASP A 175 -1.26 13.49 2.88
N ARG A 176 -1.08 12.17 3.00
CA ARG A 176 -1.05 11.50 4.32
C ARG A 176 0.15 11.94 5.16
N THR A 177 1.31 12.15 4.54
CA THR A 177 2.51 12.66 5.22
C THR A 177 2.29 14.07 5.73
N PHE A 178 1.71 14.97 4.92
CA PHE A 178 1.41 16.33 5.37
C PHE A 178 0.46 16.32 6.57
N LYS A 179 -0.60 15.50 6.53
CA LYS A 179 -1.53 15.35 7.66
C LYS A 179 -0.84 14.82 8.92
N TYR A 180 0.04 13.82 8.79
CA TYR A 180 0.82 13.30 9.92
C TYR A 180 1.73 14.38 10.53
N VAL A 181 2.48 15.10 9.70
CA VAL A 181 3.40 16.16 10.14
C VAL A 181 2.65 17.31 10.81
N ILE A 182 1.51 17.73 10.26
CA ILE A 182 0.68 18.79 10.85
C ILE A 182 0.08 18.33 12.19
N LYS A 183 -0.40 17.09 12.26
CA LYS A 183 -0.96 16.50 13.50
C LYS A 183 0.08 16.49 14.63
N HIS A 184 1.35 16.22 14.29
CA HIS A 184 2.45 16.09 15.25
C HIS A 184 3.46 17.24 15.19
N GLU A 185 3.05 18.42 14.71
CA GLU A 185 3.96 19.53 14.42
C GLU A 185 4.72 20.00 15.66
N GLN A 186 4.06 20.07 16.81
CA GLN A 186 4.68 20.50 18.07
C GLN A 186 5.76 19.50 18.53
N GLN A 187 5.47 18.20 18.44
CA GLN A 187 6.42 17.15 18.80
C GLN A 187 7.62 17.14 17.86
N ILE A 188 7.38 17.29 16.54
CA ILE A 188 8.46 17.39 15.55
C ILE A 188 9.32 18.62 15.85
N ARG A 189 8.72 19.78 16.13
CA ARG A 189 9.44 21.02 16.42
C ARG A 189 10.32 20.93 17.67
N ALA A 190 9.95 20.10 18.65
CA ALA A 190 10.74 19.87 19.86
C ALA A 190 11.98 18.99 19.62
N MET A 191 12.09 18.34 18.45
CA MET A 191 13.28 17.56 18.09
C MET A 191 14.44 18.47 17.72
N LYS A 192 15.67 17.96 17.87
CA LYS A 192 16.92 18.68 17.55
C LYS A 192 16.91 19.29 16.13
N ASP A 193 16.53 18.50 15.13
CA ASP A 193 16.45 18.91 13.71
C ASP A 193 14.99 19.16 13.27
N GLY A 194 14.09 19.36 14.23
CA GLY A 194 12.65 19.46 14.01
C GLY A 194 12.25 20.55 13.04
N GLU A 195 12.87 21.72 13.17
CA GLU A 195 12.58 22.84 12.30
C GLU A 195 12.99 22.60 10.84
N ASP A 196 14.16 22.00 10.61
CA ASP A 196 14.63 21.65 9.27
C ASP A 196 13.72 20.61 8.61
N ILE A 197 13.20 19.65 9.39
CA ILE A 197 12.20 18.69 8.92
C ILE A 197 10.94 19.42 8.45
N LEU A 198 10.41 20.34 9.26
CA LEU A 198 9.18 21.08 8.96
C LEU A 198 9.34 21.98 7.72
N VAL A 199 10.48 22.67 7.61
CA VAL A 199 10.84 23.49 6.43
C VAL A 199 11.01 22.62 5.19
N GLY A 200 11.65 21.45 5.32
CA GLY A 200 11.79 20.47 4.26
C GLY A 200 10.44 19.99 3.74
N VAL A 201 9.52 19.64 4.64
CA VAL A 201 8.15 19.20 4.30
C VAL A 201 7.35 20.32 3.65
N ALA A 202 7.41 21.54 4.20
CA ALA A 202 6.79 22.71 3.57
C ALA A 202 7.34 22.93 2.15
N GLY A 203 8.65 22.85 1.97
CA GLY A 203 9.30 22.95 0.67
C GLY A 203 8.90 21.85 -0.32
N ALA A 204 8.57 20.65 0.16
CA ALA A 204 8.05 19.57 -0.68
C ALA A 204 6.60 19.85 -1.13
N ALA A 205 5.76 20.44 -0.27
CA ALA A 205 4.39 20.82 -0.59
C ALA A 205 4.32 21.84 -1.75
N VAL A 206 5.25 22.79 -1.79
CA VAL A 206 5.32 23.86 -2.80
C VAL A 206 5.46 23.34 -4.24
N ARG A 207 5.82 22.07 -4.43
CA ARG A 207 5.92 21.47 -5.78
C ARG A 207 4.59 21.46 -6.54
N MET A 208 3.45 21.39 -5.86
CA MET A 208 2.13 21.24 -6.49
C MET A 208 1.13 22.26 -5.96
N LYS A 209 0.46 23.01 -6.85
CA LYS A 209 -0.57 24.01 -6.50
C LYS A 209 -1.64 23.44 -5.54
N ARG A 210 -2.12 22.21 -5.80
CA ARG A 210 -3.10 21.54 -4.94
C ARG A 210 -2.64 21.41 -3.48
N TYR A 211 -1.38 21.07 -3.25
CA TYR A 211 -0.85 20.96 -1.89
C TYR A 211 -0.62 22.33 -1.26
N VAL A 212 -0.21 23.33 -2.04
CA VAL A 212 -0.12 24.71 -1.56
C VAL A 212 -1.46 25.21 -1.05
N LEU A 213 -2.54 24.96 -1.80
CA LEU A 213 -3.90 25.34 -1.40
C LEU A 213 -4.36 24.57 -0.15
N ALA A 214 -4.18 23.24 -0.14
CA ALA A 214 -4.66 22.39 0.95
C ALA A 214 -3.94 22.65 2.28
N TYR A 215 -2.68 23.09 2.24
CA TYR A 215 -1.83 23.25 3.42
C TYR A 215 -1.27 24.68 3.56
N ALA A 216 -2.00 25.68 3.07
CA ALA A 216 -1.55 27.06 3.01
C ALA A 216 -1.11 27.61 4.38
N SER A 217 -1.87 27.33 5.43
CA SER A 217 -1.55 27.77 6.80
C SER A 217 -0.25 27.16 7.34
N PHE A 218 0.00 25.89 7.05
CA PHE A 218 1.25 25.21 7.41
C PHE A 218 2.43 25.81 6.65
N ILE A 219 2.31 25.98 5.34
CA ILE A 219 3.38 26.55 4.51
C ILE A 219 3.70 27.98 4.96
N ALA A 220 2.70 28.80 5.30
CA ALA A 220 2.90 30.18 5.73
C ALA A 220 3.84 30.27 6.95
N ARG A 221 3.73 29.35 7.92
CA ARG A 221 4.59 29.33 9.12
C ARG A 221 6.07 29.10 8.80
N TYR A 222 6.38 28.36 7.74
CA TYR A 222 7.75 27.98 7.38
C TYR A 222 8.26 28.68 6.11
N ALA A 223 7.43 29.48 5.44
CA ALA A 223 7.72 30.10 4.15
C ALA A 223 9.01 30.93 4.17
N ARG A 224 9.25 31.70 5.24
CA ARG A 224 10.44 32.56 5.39
C ARG A 224 11.76 31.78 5.42
N LYS A 225 11.72 30.51 5.85
CA LYS A 225 12.88 29.62 5.95
C LYS A 225 13.09 28.76 4.70
N LEU A 226 12.23 28.87 3.69
CA LEU A 226 12.39 28.13 2.46
C LEU A 226 13.65 28.57 1.69
N PRO A 227 14.37 27.63 1.05
CA PRO A 227 15.39 27.96 0.07
C PRO A 227 14.85 28.82 -1.09
N LYS A 228 15.68 29.70 -1.65
CA LYS A 228 15.31 30.67 -2.70
C LYS A 228 14.47 30.04 -3.82
N ASP A 229 14.93 28.95 -4.42
CA ASP A 229 14.24 28.28 -5.54
C ASP A 229 12.84 27.78 -5.17
N ARG A 230 12.68 27.33 -3.91
CA ARG A 230 11.40 26.82 -3.41
C ARG A 230 10.47 27.99 -3.13
N PHE A 231 10.97 29.04 -2.50
CA PHE A 231 10.19 30.25 -2.26
C PHE A 231 9.77 30.93 -3.59
N LEU A 232 10.65 30.99 -4.59
CA LEU A 232 10.33 31.48 -5.93
C LEU A 232 9.15 30.70 -6.51
N ARG A 233 9.18 29.36 -6.47
CA ARG A 233 8.04 28.54 -6.93
C ARG A 233 6.75 28.83 -6.15
N LEU A 234 6.82 28.99 -4.82
CA LEU A 234 5.67 29.35 -4.00
C LEU A 234 5.08 30.69 -4.44
N TYR A 235 5.94 31.70 -4.58
CA TYR A 235 5.56 33.03 -5.01
C TYR A 235 4.87 33.01 -6.38
N ARG A 236 5.40 32.25 -7.36
CA ARG A 236 4.76 32.07 -8.68
C ARG A 236 3.35 31.48 -8.56
N ILE A 237 3.20 30.40 -7.80
CA ILE A 237 1.90 29.72 -7.63
C ILE A 237 0.85 30.68 -7.05
N VAL A 238 1.21 31.48 -6.06
CA VAL A 238 0.29 32.41 -5.39
C VAL A 238 -0.03 33.61 -6.29
N MET A 239 0.97 34.21 -6.94
CA MET A 239 0.77 35.40 -7.80
C MET A 239 0.04 35.09 -9.10
N GLU A 240 0.27 33.92 -9.71
CA GLU A 240 -0.43 33.51 -10.94
C GLU A 240 -1.92 33.17 -10.70
N ASN A 241 -2.35 33.07 -9.43
CA ASN A 241 -3.67 32.60 -9.07
C ASN A 241 -4.26 33.46 -7.93
N PRO A 242 -4.46 34.77 -8.17
CA PRO A 242 -4.86 35.72 -7.13
C PRO A 242 -6.25 35.42 -6.53
N ASP A 243 -7.16 34.83 -7.31
CA ASP A 243 -8.55 34.56 -6.90
C ASP A 243 -8.71 33.34 -5.98
N SER A 244 -7.64 32.58 -5.76
CA SER A 244 -7.69 31.38 -4.92
C SER A 244 -7.62 31.76 -3.44
N ASN A 245 -8.34 31.02 -2.58
CA ASN A 245 -8.30 31.24 -1.14
C ASN A 245 -7.00 30.70 -0.52
N TRP A 246 -5.97 31.54 -0.46
CA TRP A 246 -4.68 31.23 0.16
C TRP A 246 -4.64 31.49 1.67
N GLY A 247 -5.70 32.08 2.24
CA GLY A 247 -5.70 32.55 3.63
C GLY A 247 -4.52 33.50 3.91
N ALA A 248 -3.84 33.30 5.06
CA ALA A 248 -2.69 34.13 5.46
C ALA A 248 -1.44 33.95 4.59
N LEU A 249 -1.38 32.91 3.73
CA LEU A 249 -0.19 32.59 2.94
C LEU A 249 0.13 33.68 1.92
N GLN A 250 -0.89 34.29 1.30
CA GLN A 250 -0.68 35.34 0.29
C GLN A 250 0.00 36.57 0.90
N ALA A 251 -0.53 37.06 2.02
CA ALA A 251 0.04 38.20 2.74
C ALA A 251 1.47 37.92 3.23
N GLU A 252 1.72 36.72 3.76
CA GLU A 252 3.06 36.32 4.20
C GLU A 252 4.05 36.24 3.02
N THR A 253 3.61 35.69 1.89
CA THR A 253 4.44 35.54 0.68
C THR A 253 4.80 36.90 0.08
N SER A 254 3.86 37.84 0.02
CA SER A 254 4.13 39.22 -0.41
C SER A 254 5.12 39.92 0.52
N ARG A 255 4.94 39.78 1.84
CA ARG A 255 5.85 40.37 2.84
C ARG A 255 7.27 39.85 2.68
N ILE A 256 7.46 38.54 2.54
CA ILE A 256 8.79 37.93 2.35
C ILE A 256 9.43 38.40 1.04
N TYR A 257 8.64 38.56 -0.02
CA TYR A 257 9.13 39.09 -1.28
C TYR A 257 9.65 40.53 -1.12
N GLU A 258 8.84 41.42 -0.56
CA GLU A 258 9.20 42.83 -0.33
C GLU A 258 10.47 42.96 0.54
N GLU A 259 10.55 42.19 1.62
CA GLU A 259 11.68 42.26 2.56
C GLU A 259 12.98 41.67 1.99
N LYS A 260 12.91 40.55 1.25
CA LYS A 260 14.10 39.73 0.94
C LYS A 260 14.45 39.65 -0.55
N TYR A 261 13.47 39.78 -1.45
CA TYR A 261 13.64 39.41 -2.87
C TYR A 261 13.16 40.47 -3.88
N GLN A 262 12.65 41.63 -3.44
CA GLN A 262 12.13 42.68 -4.34
C GLN A 262 13.12 43.12 -5.43
N TRP A 263 14.42 43.15 -5.10
CA TRP A 263 15.50 43.53 -6.01
C TRP A 263 16.16 42.34 -6.72
N ASP A 264 15.62 41.13 -6.54
CA ASP A 264 16.19 39.91 -7.09
C ASP A 264 15.66 39.67 -8.51
N ALA A 265 16.57 39.57 -9.48
CA ALA A 265 16.24 39.44 -10.90
C ALA A 265 15.35 38.23 -11.21
N ASP A 266 15.51 37.12 -10.47
CA ASP A 266 14.75 35.89 -10.68
C ASP A 266 13.25 36.07 -10.39
N PHE A 267 12.90 37.04 -9.54
CA PHE A 267 11.53 37.38 -9.17
C PHE A 267 10.94 38.48 -10.08
N GLN A 268 11.77 39.30 -10.72
CA GLN A 268 11.31 40.36 -11.64
C GLN A 268 10.91 39.83 -13.02
N GLN A 269 11.42 38.67 -13.42
CA GLN A 269 11.05 37.99 -14.67
C GLN A 269 9.62 37.46 -14.68
N LEU A 270 8.88 37.63 -13.58
CA LEU A 270 7.45 37.32 -13.47
C LEU A 270 6.58 38.37 -14.17
N LYS A 271 6.89 38.69 -15.42
CA LYS A 271 5.89 39.32 -16.28
C LYS A 271 4.85 38.26 -16.65
N PRO A 272 3.56 38.55 -16.48
CA PRO A 272 2.52 37.63 -16.92
C PRO A 272 2.74 37.35 -18.41
N ARG A 273 2.68 36.08 -18.82
CA ARG A 273 2.46 35.75 -20.23
C ARG A 273 1.14 36.43 -20.60
N SER A 274 1.23 37.58 -21.25
CA SER A 274 0.11 38.22 -21.91
C SER A 274 -0.58 37.15 -22.74
N THR A 275 -1.86 36.95 -22.48
CA THR A 275 -2.79 36.20 -23.32
C THR A 275 -2.62 36.63 -24.77
N ILE A 276 -1.84 35.86 -25.53
CA ILE A 276 -1.87 35.92 -26.99
C ILE A 276 -3.10 35.11 -27.38
N HIS A 277 -4.24 35.78 -27.39
CA HIS A 277 -5.35 35.47 -28.28
C HIS A 277 -5.83 36.82 -28.82
N ASP A 278 -5.05 37.35 -29.76
CA ASP A 278 -5.54 38.27 -30.77
C ASP A 278 -5.82 37.46 -32.05
N VAL A 279 -7.01 37.72 -32.61
CA VAL A 279 -7.62 37.29 -33.89
C VAL A 279 -8.28 35.92 -33.92
#